data_AF-A0A852UGY2-F1
#
_entry.id   AF-A0A852UGY2-F1
#
_cell.length_a   1.000
_cell.length_b   1.000
_cell.length_c   1.000
_cell.angle_alpha   90.00
_cell.angle_beta   90.00
_cell.angle_gamma   90.00
#
_symmetry.space_group_name_H-M   'P 1'
#
loop_
_entity.id
_entity.type
_entity.pdbx_description
1 polymer ?
#
loop_
_entity_poly.entity_id
_entity_poly.type
_entity_poly.pdbx_seq_one_letter_code
_entity_poly.pdbx_strand_id
1 'polypeptide(L)'
;MPLLAPYITKVARVHGEKHPHLLRVQEIFDELRRELLDHTEDEDANVFPFILKFLENPTPELKEKIEPHVIELEQEHENAGKLLFEIRNLTNEFTLPADACGTYKLVYARLEQLEKDTFEHVYLENHNLFDRVRAAL
;
A
#
# COMPACT_ATOMS: atom_id res chain seq x y z
N MET A 1 -3.73 3.16 -9.36
CA MET A 1 -3.88 1.68 -9.26
C MET A 1 -4.94 0.99 -10.14
N PRO A 2 -5.90 1.63 -10.86
CA PRO A 2 -7.05 0.90 -11.45
C PRO A 2 -6.71 -0.03 -12.62
N LEU A 3 -5.51 0.08 -13.21
CA LEU A 3 -5.15 -0.67 -14.42
C LEU A 3 -4.71 -2.13 -14.13
N LEU A 4 -4.38 -2.50 -12.89
CA LEU A 4 -3.85 -3.85 -12.59
C LEU A 4 -4.94 -4.88 -12.26
N ALA A 5 -6.03 -4.46 -11.60
CA ALA A 5 -7.11 -5.34 -11.14
C ALA A 5 -7.68 -6.24 -12.25
N PRO A 6 -7.99 -5.73 -13.47
CA PRO A 6 -8.54 -6.59 -14.53
C PRO A 6 -7.58 -7.70 -14.97
N TYR A 7 -6.26 -7.48 -14.89
CA TYR A 7 -5.26 -8.49 -15.24
C TYR A 7 -5.11 -9.54 -14.15
N ILE A 8 -5.15 -9.15 -12.87
CA ILE A 8 -5.14 -10.08 -11.74
C ILE A 8 -6.36 -11.00 -11.80
N THR A 9 -7.57 -10.44 -11.96
CA THR A 9 -8.80 -11.23 -12.15
C THR A 9 -8.68 -12.18 -13.34
N LYS A 10 -8.09 -11.74 -14.46
CA LYS A 10 -7.88 -12.61 -15.63
C LYS A 10 -6.93 -13.76 -15.32
N VAL A 11 -5.81 -13.50 -14.66
CA VAL A 11 -4.81 -14.53 -14.31
C VAL A 11 -5.38 -15.52 -13.31
N ALA A 12 -6.04 -15.04 -12.26
CA ALA A 12 -6.73 -15.86 -11.28
C ALA A 12 -7.80 -16.75 -11.93
N ARG A 13 -8.64 -16.19 -12.82
CA ARG A 13 -9.67 -16.96 -13.52
C ARG A 13 -9.11 -18.02 -14.47
N VAL A 14 -8.03 -17.73 -15.20
CA VAL A 14 -7.49 -18.66 -16.21
C VAL A 14 -6.57 -19.72 -15.59
N HIS A 15 -5.80 -19.36 -14.57
CA HIS A 15 -4.77 -20.22 -14.00
C HIS A 15 -5.11 -20.73 -12.59
N GLY A 16 -6.14 -20.19 -11.91
CA GLY A 16 -6.45 -20.48 -10.51
C GLY A 16 -6.79 -21.93 -10.20
N GLU A 17 -7.26 -22.72 -11.16
CA GLU A 17 -7.46 -24.17 -10.94
C GLU A 17 -6.13 -24.91 -10.76
N LYS A 18 -5.12 -24.56 -11.56
CA LYS A 18 -3.77 -25.17 -11.52
C LYS A 18 -2.86 -24.49 -10.49
N HIS A 19 -3.08 -23.20 -10.26
CA HIS A 19 -2.28 -22.31 -9.42
C HIS A 19 -3.21 -21.59 -8.42
N PRO A 20 -3.73 -22.31 -7.41
CA PRO A 20 -4.80 -21.83 -6.53
C PRO A 20 -4.41 -20.62 -5.67
N HIS A 21 -3.12 -20.40 -5.43
CA HIS A 21 -2.63 -19.19 -4.74
C HIS A 21 -3.04 -17.90 -5.46
N LEU A 22 -3.28 -17.94 -6.77
CA LEU A 22 -3.73 -16.78 -7.55
C LEU A 22 -5.12 -16.27 -7.16
N LEU A 23 -5.98 -17.15 -6.65
CA LEU A 23 -7.29 -16.74 -6.14
C LEU A 23 -7.11 -15.92 -4.86
N ARG A 24 -6.22 -16.38 -3.96
CA ARG A 24 -5.87 -15.66 -2.74
C ARG A 24 -5.16 -14.34 -3.03
N VAL A 25 -4.24 -14.31 -3.99
CA VAL A 25 -3.58 -13.07 -4.44
C VAL A 25 -4.62 -12.05 -4.93
N GLN A 26 -5.67 -12.49 -5.63
CA GLN A 26 -6.74 -11.58 -6.05
C GLN A 26 -7.49 -10.97 -4.86
N GLU A 27 -7.87 -11.78 -3.88
CA GLU A 27 -8.56 -11.32 -2.67
C GLU A 27 -7.74 -10.26 -1.91
N ILE A 28 -6.47 -10.56 -1.64
CA ILE A 28 -5.56 -9.65 -0.93
C ILE A 28 -5.33 -8.38 -1.73
N PHE A 29 -5.18 -8.47 -3.05
CA PHE A 29 -5.02 -7.30 -3.89
C PHE A 29 -6.26 -6.39 -3.87
N ASP A 30 -7.47 -6.96 -3.88
CA ASP A 30 -8.69 -6.17 -3.82
C ASP A 30 -8.87 -5.45 -2.47
N GLU A 31 -8.40 -6.06 -1.38
CA GLU A 31 -8.30 -5.45 -0.05
C GLU A 31 -7.26 -4.32 -0.02
N LEU A 32 -6.01 -4.62 -0.38
CA LEU A 32 -4.91 -3.65 -0.44
C LEU A 32 -5.28 -2.45 -1.32
N ARG A 33 -5.90 -2.68 -2.48
CA ARG A 33 -6.30 -1.62 -3.40
C ARG A 33 -7.34 -0.69 -2.78
N ARG A 34 -8.30 -1.23 -2.01
CA ARG A 34 -9.32 -0.42 -1.34
C ARG A 34 -8.66 0.44 -0.27
N GLU A 35 -7.87 -0.18 0.60
CA GLU A 35 -7.18 0.51 1.69
C GLU A 35 -6.26 1.61 1.18
N LEU A 36 -5.41 1.34 0.19
CA LEU A 36 -4.53 2.36 -0.36
C LEU A 36 -5.28 3.52 -1.03
N LEU A 37 -6.45 3.27 -1.63
CA LEU A 37 -7.25 4.35 -2.23
C LEU A 37 -7.91 5.21 -1.16
N ASP A 38 -8.51 4.59 -0.15
CA ASP A 38 -9.17 5.31 0.95
C ASP A 38 -8.13 6.10 1.77
N HIS A 39 -6.98 5.48 2.05
CA HIS A 39 -5.83 6.09 2.73
C HIS A 39 -5.30 7.32 1.99
N THR A 40 -4.90 7.17 0.72
CA THR A 40 -4.33 8.30 -0.05
C THR A 40 -5.34 9.43 -0.29
N GLU A 41 -6.64 9.13 -0.36
CA GLU A 41 -7.68 10.16 -0.44
C GLU A 41 -7.79 10.96 0.86
N ASP A 42 -7.74 10.31 2.03
CA ASP A 42 -7.78 11.00 3.32
C ASP A 42 -6.52 11.84 3.58
N GLU A 43 -5.36 11.32 3.20
CA GLU A 43 -4.10 12.06 3.27
C GLU A 43 -4.15 13.37 2.48
N ASP A 44 -4.50 13.29 1.19
CA ASP A 44 -4.55 14.45 0.29
C ASP A 44 -5.64 15.46 0.71
N ALA A 45 -6.81 14.96 1.10
CA ALA A 45 -7.96 15.81 1.39
C ALA A 45 -7.91 16.44 2.80
N ASN A 46 -7.39 15.70 3.79
CA ASN A 46 -7.54 16.03 5.20
C ASN A 46 -6.20 16.12 5.94
N VAL A 47 -5.41 15.04 5.96
CA VAL A 47 -4.26 14.94 6.88
C VAL A 47 -3.09 15.83 6.43
N PHE A 48 -2.69 15.80 5.17
CA PHE A 48 -1.58 16.65 4.67
C PHE A 48 -1.87 18.15 4.82
N PRO A 49 -3.06 18.67 4.46
CA PRO A 49 -3.41 20.06 4.75
C PRO A 49 -3.31 20.41 6.23
N PHE A 50 -3.62 19.47 7.13
CA PHE A 50 -3.55 19.69 8.56
C PHE A 50 -2.09 19.68 9.07
N ILE A 51 -1.27 18.73 8.60
CA ILE A 51 0.17 18.68 8.88
C ILE A 51 0.85 19.98 8.44
N LEU A 52 0.53 20.50 7.25
CA LEU A 52 1.10 21.76 6.77
C LEU A 52 0.77 22.94 7.70
N LYS A 53 -0.49 23.09 8.10
CA LYS A 53 -0.90 24.14 9.06
C LYS A 53 -0.17 24.02 10.39
N PHE A 54 0.02 22.78 10.88
CA PHE A 54 0.76 22.54 12.11
C PHE A 54 2.24 22.91 11.97
N LEU A 55 2.91 22.49 10.89
CA LEU A 55 4.33 22.77 10.67
C LEU A 55 4.61 24.26 10.43
N GLU A 56 3.65 25.02 9.90
CA GLU A 56 3.75 26.48 9.74
C GLU A 56 3.70 27.23 11.08
N ASN A 57 2.84 26.80 12.01
CA ASN A 57 2.67 27.42 13.32
C ASN A 57 2.42 26.35 14.39
N PRO A 58 3.47 25.68 14.87
CA PRO A 58 3.28 24.56 15.76
C PRO A 58 2.91 25.08 17.16
N THR A 59 1.76 24.63 17.67
CA THR A 59 1.32 24.85 19.06
C THR A 59 1.01 23.53 19.76
N PRO A 60 1.08 23.46 21.11
CA PRO A 60 0.72 22.25 21.85
C PRO A 60 -0.69 21.72 21.51
N GLU A 61 -1.66 22.62 21.32
CA GLU A 61 -3.05 22.25 21.01
C GLU A 61 -3.20 21.66 19.60
N LEU A 62 -2.37 22.10 18.64
CA LEU A 62 -2.36 21.51 17.31
C LEU A 62 -1.59 20.18 17.30
N LYS A 63 -0.54 20.05 18.12
CA LYS A 63 0.23 18.80 18.30
C LYS A 63 -0.66 17.68 18.83
N GLU A 64 -1.45 17.96 19.88
CA GLU A 64 -2.40 16.99 20.45
C GLU A 64 -3.46 16.53 19.44
N LYS A 65 -3.84 17.38 18.49
CA LYS A 65 -4.83 17.04 17.46
C LYS A 65 -4.24 16.27 16.28
N ILE A 66 -2.98 16.50 15.92
CA ILE A 66 -2.36 15.82 14.78
C ILE A 66 -1.81 14.44 15.14
N GLU A 67 -1.39 14.24 16.39
CA GLU A 67 -0.78 12.99 16.85
C GLU A 67 -1.66 11.74 16.61
N PRO A 68 -2.99 11.75 16.86
CA PRO A 68 -3.84 10.61 16.53
C PRO A 68 -3.86 10.26 15.04
N HIS A 69 -3.84 11.26 14.14
CA HIS A 69 -3.83 11.04 12.70
C HIS A 69 -2.51 10.39 12.24
N VAL A 70 -1.38 10.84 12.79
CA VAL A 70 -0.08 10.22 12.49
C VAL A 70 -0.05 8.75 12.93
N ILE A 71 -0.58 8.45 14.12
CA ILE A 71 -0.65 7.08 14.64
C ILE A 71 -1.56 6.20 13.76
N GLU A 72 -2.69 6.73 13.31
CA GLU A 72 -3.61 6.03 12.42
C GLU A 72 -2.96 5.69 11.07
N LEU A 73 -2.33 6.67 10.40
CA LEU A 73 -1.62 6.44 9.14
C LEU A 73 -0.51 5.39 9.28
N GLU A 74 0.25 5.41 10.39
CA GLU A 74 1.28 4.38 10.64
C GLU A 74 0.71 2.97 10.80
N GLN A 75 -0.48 2.83 11.39
CA GLN A 75 -1.16 1.54 11.51
C GLN A 75 -1.66 1.05 10.15
N GLU A 76 -2.18 1.95 9.32
CA GLU A 76 -2.56 1.66 7.94
C GLU A 76 -1.37 1.23 7.09
N HIS A 77 -0.22 1.90 7.24
CA HIS A 77 1.05 1.52 6.61
C HIS A 77 1.50 0.11 7.02
N GLU A 78 1.42 -0.21 8.31
CA GLU A 78 1.76 -1.55 8.81
C GLU A 78 0.85 -2.62 8.19
N ASN A 79 -0.44 -2.33 8.04
CA ASN A 79 -1.40 -3.25 7.43
C ASN A 79 -1.11 -3.46 5.93
N ALA A 80 -0.90 -2.39 5.17
CA ALA A 80 -0.52 -2.47 3.76
C ALA A 80 0.76 -3.31 3.58
N GLY A 81 1.74 -3.14 4.46
CA GLY A 81 2.95 -3.95 4.49
C GLY A 81 2.70 -5.45 4.72
N LYS A 82 1.77 -5.80 5.62
CA LYS A 82 1.38 -7.21 5.87
C LYS A 82 0.73 -7.83 4.64
N LEU A 83 -0.18 -7.12 3.97
CA LEU A 83 -0.86 -7.60 2.76
C LEU A 83 0.13 -7.82 1.61
N LEU A 84 1.07 -6.88 1.41
CA LEU A 84 2.13 -7.01 0.41
C LEU A 84 3.05 -8.19 0.70
N PHE A 85 3.44 -8.38 1.96
CA PHE A 85 4.25 -9.53 2.37
C PHE A 85 3.54 -10.87 2.13
N GLU A 86 2.22 -10.96 2.37
CA GLU A 86 1.43 -12.16 2.05
C GLU A 86 1.44 -12.44 0.54
N ILE A 87 1.23 -11.41 -0.30
CA ILE A 87 1.33 -11.52 -1.76
C ILE A 87 2.73 -12.02 -2.16
N ARG A 88 3.80 -11.44 -1.63
CA ARG A 88 5.18 -11.86 -1.94
C ARG A 88 5.42 -13.33 -1.61
N ASN A 89 4.92 -13.81 -0.47
CA ASN A 89 5.05 -15.21 -0.06
C ASN A 89 4.25 -16.15 -0.96
N LEU A 90 2.98 -15.83 -1.24
CA LEU A 90 2.11 -16.64 -2.11
C LEU A 90 2.66 -16.75 -3.53
N THR A 91 3.36 -15.72 -3.99
CA THR A 91 3.95 -15.67 -5.33
C THR A 91 5.37 -16.25 -5.39
N ASN A 92 5.90 -16.75 -4.26
CA ASN A 92 7.28 -17.20 -4.10
C ASN A 92 8.26 -16.13 -4.62
N GLU A 93 8.21 -14.94 -4.01
CA GLU A 93 9.02 -13.78 -4.42
C GLU A 93 8.80 -13.41 -5.90
N PHE A 94 7.54 -13.43 -6.35
CA PHE A 94 7.18 -13.17 -7.74
C PHE A 94 7.88 -14.10 -8.76
N THR A 95 8.20 -15.33 -8.35
CA THR A 95 8.79 -16.35 -9.25
C THR A 95 7.72 -16.95 -10.16
N LEU A 96 7.90 -16.78 -11.46
CA LEU A 96 6.96 -17.28 -12.47
C LEU A 96 7.09 -18.81 -12.68
N PRO A 97 5.98 -19.55 -12.78
CA PRO A 97 6.02 -20.96 -13.17
C PRO A 97 6.32 -21.13 -14.67
N ALA A 98 6.74 -22.34 -15.06
CA ALA A 98 7.13 -22.64 -16.44
C ALA A 98 6.00 -22.42 -17.48
N ASP A 99 4.74 -22.50 -17.05
CA ASP A 99 3.55 -22.30 -17.90
C ASP A 99 2.97 -20.88 -17.82
N ALA A 100 3.70 -19.93 -17.27
CA ALA A 100 3.25 -18.54 -17.15
C ALA A 100 3.06 -17.88 -18.52
N CYS A 101 1.82 -17.47 -18.82
CA CYS A 101 1.49 -16.68 -19.99
C CYS A 101 1.90 -15.20 -19.84
N GLY A 102 1.82 -14.42 -20.92
CA GLY A 102 2.20 -13.00 -20.89
C GLY A 102 1.46 -12.15 -19.85
N THR A 103 0.17 -12.44 -19.59
CA THR A 103 -0.58 -11.73 -18.55
C THR A 103 -0.08 -12.08 -17.15
N TYR A 104 0.29 -13.33 -16.90
CA TYR A 104 0.85 -13.76 -15.62
C TYR A 104 2.19 -13.03 -15.35
N LYS A 105 3.07 -12.98 -16.36
CA LYS A 105 4.34 -12.22 -16.28
C LYS A 105 4.12 -10.75 -15.96
N LEU A 106 3.16 -10.12 -16.64
CA LEU A 106 2.79 -8.73 -16.39
C LEU A 106 2.30 -8.52 -14.96
N VAL A 107 1.42 -9.38 -14.46
CA VAL A 107 0.84 -9.26 -13.12
C VAL A 107 1.94 -9.31 -12.06
N TYR A 108 2.83 -10.31 -12.10
CA TYR A 108 3.91 -10.43 -11.13
C TYR A 108 4.88 -9.25 -11.15
N ALA A 109 5.31 -8.81 -12.34
CA ALA A 109 6.17 -7.64 -12.46
C ALA A 109 5.52 -6.36 -11.91
N ARG A 110 4.19 -6.22 -12.05
CA ARG A 110 3.46 -5.05 -11.55
C ARG A 110 3.18 -5.12 -10.04
N LEU A 111 2.96 -6.31 -9.49
CA LEU A 111 2.84 -6.51 -8.04
C LEU A 111 4.17 -6.24 -7.34
N GLU A 112 5.29 -6.71 -7.91
CA GLU A 112 6.63 -6.42 -7.40
C GLU A 112 6.95 -4.92 -7.43
N GLN A 113 6.61 -4.24 -8.52
CA GLN A 113 6.78 -2.78 -8.60
C GLN A 113 5.89 -2.05 -7.59
N LEU A 114 4.64 -2.47 -7.43
CA LEU A 114 3.72 -1.89 -6.45
C LEU A 114 4.27 -2.04 -5.03
N GLU A 115 4.76 -3.22 -4.67
CA GLU A 115 5.39 -3.47 -3.36
C GLU A 115 6.53 -2.48 -3.11
N LYS A 116 7.44 -2.34 -4.08
CA LYS A 116 8.58 -1.43 -3.98
C LYS A 116 8.12 0.03 -3.81
N ASP A 117 7.19 0.47 -4.65
CA ASP A 117 6.71 1.86 -4.65
C ASP A 117 5.99 2.19 -3.33
N THR A 118 5.17 1.26 -2.82
CA THR A 118 4.50 1.43 -1.51
C THR A 118 5.51 1.49 -0.38
N PHE A 119 6.54 0.64 -0.35
CA PHE A 119 7.56 0.73 0.70
C PHE A 119 8.38 2.02 0.64
N GLU A 120 8.70 2.52 -0.55
CA GLU A 120 9.40 3.79 -0.70
C GLU A 120 8.52 4.96 -0.20
N HIS A 121 7.24 4.96 -0.55
CA HIS A 121 6.26 5.95 -0.09
C HIS A 121 6.10 5.97 1.43
N VAL A 122 5.81 4.81 2.03
CA VAL A 122 5.68 4.64 3.49
C VAL A 122 6.96 5.07 4.21
N TYR A 123 8.13 4.76 3.65
CA TYR A 123 9.41 5.20 4.22
C TYR A 123 9.52 6.73 4.26
N LEU A 124 9.13 7.41 3.18
CA LEU A 124 9.16 8.87 3.11
C LEU A 124 8.21 9.49 4.15
N GLU A 125 7.02 8.92 4.33
CA GLU A 125 6.08 9.46 5.31
C GLU A 125 6.52 9.20 6.74
N ASN A 126 6.79 7.95 7.09
CA ASN A 126 7.16 7.58 8.46
C ASN A 126 8.45 8.25 8.92
N HIS A 127 9.48 8.27 8.07
CA HIS A 127 10.83 8.69 8.45
C HIS A 127 11.24 10.08 7.97
N ASN A 128 10.40 10.76 7.18
CA ASN A 128 10.63 12.16 6.84
C ASN A 128 9.51 13.04 7.37
N LEU A 129 8.26 12.78 6.94
CA LEU A 129 7.16 13.66 7.27
C LEU A 129 6.77 13.55 8.76
N PHE A 130 6.49 12.35 9.24
CA PHE A 130 6.01 12.13 10.61
C PHE A 130 7.09 12.41 11.65
N ASP A 131 8.35 12.09 11.37
CA ASP A 131 9.48 12.47 12.23
C ASP A 131 9.62 13.99 12.37
N ARG A 132 9.38 14.76 11.29
CA ARG A 132 9.34 16.23 11.36
C ARG A 132 8.15 16.73 12.18
N VAL A 133 6.99 16.09 12.08
CA VAL A 133 5.81 16.41 12.90
C VAL A 133 6.12 16.17 14.39
N ARG A 134 6.72 15.02 14.73
CA ARG A 134 7.08 14.70 16.13
C ARG A 134 8.11 15.67 16.70
N ALA A 135 9.11 16.04 15.91
CA ALA A 135 10.17 16.97 16.30
C ALA A 135 9.74 18.44 16.35
N ALA A 136 8.60 18.80 15.76
CA ALA A 136 8.04 20.14 15.86
C ALA A 136 7.39 20.33 17.25
N LEU A 137 7.79 21.40 17.94
CA LEU A 137 7.65 21.67 19.39
C LEU A 137 8.48 20.77 20.30
#